data_AF-A0A3P7J6E7-F1
#
_entry.id   AF-A0A3P7J6E7-F1
#
_cell.length_a   1.000
_cell.length_b   1.000
_cell.length_c   1.000
_cell.angle_alpha   90.00
_cell.angle_beta   90.00
_cell.angle_gamma   90.00
#
_symmetry.space_group_name_H-M   'P 1'
#
loop_
_entity.id
_entity.type
_entity.pdbx_description
1 polymer ?
#
loop_
_entity_poly.entity_id
_entity_poly.type
_entity_poly.pdbx_seq_one_letter_code
_entity_poly.pdbx_strand_id
1 'polypeptide(L)'
;MQIVAAYGSIAVWLNAAPILAECESVLNTVAEVVQLGVTGTKKKDCSLEESKAASKRVLDAAEYLMYSLFSMVGRSGQAICDERRLLYMYGPAAIDTTKFLHVLVNGDTLLSLHEASHITALADGCPCVIYVRRSPMQPASAGVARLRPHPEGYRPDQQPPPTPMTSTFENVKKDLVSLKPSDAVSMVSSST
;
A
#
# COMPACT_ATOMS: atom_id res chain seq x y z
N MET A 1 14.59 -1.48 -32.31
CA MET A 1 14.49 -2.52 -31.25
C MET A 1 14.71 -1.95 -29.86
N GLN A 2 15.72 -1.10 -29.63
CA GLN A 2 16.02 -0.57 -28.29
C GLN A 2 14.85 0.14 -27.59
N ILE A 3 14.11 1.02 -28.27
CA ILE A 3 13.00 1.76 -27.64
C ILE A 3 11.80 0.86 -27.27
N VAL A 4 11.51 -0.15 -28.09
CA VAL A 4 10.44 -1.13 -27.83
C VAL A 4 10.79 -1.95 -26.58
N ALA A 5 12.05 -2.36 -26.46
CA ALA A 5 12.53 -3.06 -25.27
C ALA A 5 12.47 -2.16 -24.02
N ALA A 6 12.83 -0.89 -24.14
CA ALA A 6 12.73 0.07 -23.03
C ALA A 6 11.28 0.22 -22.54
N TYR A 7 10.29 0.34 -23.43
CA TYR A 7 8.88 0.37 -23.03
C TYR A 7 8.45 -0.92 -22.32
N GLY A 8 8.90 -2.07 -22.81
CA GLY A 8 8.68 -3.35 -22.15
C GLY A 8 9.26 -3.41 -20.73
N SER A 9 10.51 -2.94 -20.54
CA SER A 9 11.16 -2.89 -19.23
C SER A 9 10.45 -1.94 -18.26
N ILE A 10 10.04 -0.76 -18.73
CA ILE A 10 9.28 0.20 -17.91
C ILE A 10 7.94 -0.42 -17.46
N ALA A 11 7.22 -1.07 -18.36
CA ALA A 11 5.97 -1.74 -18.01
C ALA A 11 6.19 -2.80 -16.92
N VAL A 12 7.24 -3.62 -17.02
CA VAL A 12 7.58 -4.61 -15.99
C VAL A 12 7.89 -3.95 -14.64
N TRP A 13 8.69 -2.88 -14.63
CA TRP A 13 9.05 -2.17 -13.40
C TRP A 13 7.86 -1.53 -12.72
N LEU A 14 6.99 -0.85 -13.47
CA LEU A 14 5.77 -0.27 -12.92
C LEU A 14 4.86 -1.37 -12.36
N ASN A 15 4.72 -2.51 -13.06
CA ASN A 15 3.90 -3.61 -12.57
C ASN A 15 4.48 -4.25 -11.29
N ALA A 16 5.79 -4.29 -11.14
CA ALA A 16 6.46 -4.78 -9.94
C ALA A 16 6.38 -3.80 -8.76
N ALA A 17 6.32 -2.49 -9.03
CA ALA A 17 6.24 -1.44 -8.01
C ALA A 17 5.15 -0.40 -8.37
N PRO A 18 3.86 -0.72 -8.14
CA PRO A 18 2.74 0.14 -8.55
C PRO A 18 2.75 1.54 -7.93
N ILE A 19 3.36 1.70 -6.76
CA ILE A 19 3.53 3.00 -6.09
C ILE A 19 4.33 4.01 -6.92
N LEU A 20 5.19 3.54 -7.83
CA LEU A 20 5.91 4.41 -8.76
C LEU A 20 4.97 5.06 -9.77
N ALA A 21 3.82 4.45 -10.08
CA ALA A 21 2.79 5.03 -10.93
C ALA A 21 2.00 6.16 -10.24
N GLU A 22 2.20 6.38 -8.93
CA GLU A 22 1.63 7.51 -8.17
C GLU A 22 2.64 8.67 -8.03
N CYS A 23 3.90 8.45 -8.40
CA CYS A 23 4.97 9.44 -8.26
C CYS A 23 5.04 10.35 -9.50
N GLU A 24 4.75 11.65 -9.33
CA GLU A 24 4.75 12.64 -10.42
C GLU A 24 6.07 12.66 -11.22
N SER A 25 7.22 12.62 -10.55
CA SER A 25 8.54 12.62 -11.20
C SER A 25 8.77 11.39 -12.08
N VAL A 26 8.27 10.23 -11.66
CA VAL A 26 8.34 8.99 -12.44
C VAL A 26 7.42 9.08 -13.64
N LEU A 27 6.18 9.53 -13.46
CA LEU A 27 5.22 9.71 -14.55
C LEU A 27 5.73 10.71 -15.60
N ASN A 28 6.33 11.82 -15.18
CA ASN A 28 6.97 12.78 -16.08
C ASN A 28 8.10 12.14 -16.89
N THR A 29 8.94 11.33 -16.25
CA THR A 29 10.02 10.60 -16.93
C THR A 29 9.46 9.60 -17.95
N VAL A 30 8.41 8.85 -17.59
CA VAL A 30 7.75 7.90 -18.50
C VAL A 30 7.15 8.64 -19.70
N ALA A 31 6.49 9.77 -19.46
CA ALA A 31 5.91 10.61 -20.52
C ALA A 31 7.00 11.14 -21.47
N GLU A 32 8.13 11.61 -20.95
CA GLU A 32 9.28 12.05 -21.77
C GLU A 32 9.85 10.91 -22.62
N VAL A 33 9.96 9.70 -22.06
CA VAL A 33 10.47 8.52 -22.79
C VAL A 33 9.51 8.09 -23.89
N VAL A 34 8.19 8.12 -23.62
CA VAL A 34 7.15 7.85 -24.63
C VAL A 34 7.20 8.91 -25.74
N GLN A 35 7.25 10.19 -25.37
CA GLN A 35 7.33 11.29 -26.33
C GLN A 35 8.58 11.18 -27.20
N LEU A 36 9.74 10.90 -26.61
CA LEU A 36 10.99 10.69 -27.33
C LEU A 36 10.90 9.52 -28.30
N GLY A 37 10.29 8.39 -27.90
CA GLY A 37 10.20 7.24 -28.78
C GLY A 37 9.16 7.39 -29.90
N VAL A 38 8.08 8.14 -29.67
CA VAL A 38 7.02 8.37 -30.67
C VAL A 38 7.37 9.49 -31.65
N THR A 39 7.97 10.58 -31.17
CA THR A 39 8.25 11.77 -31.99
C THR A 39 9.72 11.86 -32.43
N GLY A 40 10.61 11.10 -31.78
CA GLY A 40 12.05 11.23 -31.97
C GLY A 40 12.66 12.45 -31.26
N THR A 41 11.88 13.25 -30.53
CA THR A 41 12.36 14.48 -29.88
C THR A 41 11.93 14.55 -28.41
N LYS A 42 12.78 15.18 -27.58
CA LYS A 42 12.43 15.53 -26.18
C LYS A 42 11.77 16.91 -26.05
N LYS A 43 11.66 17.69 -27.12
CA LYS A 43 11.15 19.07 -27.05
C LYS A 43 9.63 19.05 -26.97
N LYS A 44 9.10 19.75 -25.97
CA LYS A 44 7.65 19.92 -25.74
C LYS A 44 6.98 20.76 -26.85
N ASP A 45 7.76 21.58 -27.55
CA ASP A 45 7.31 22.57 -28.55
C ASP A 45 7.93 22.36 -29.95
N CYS A 46 8.13 21.11 -30.40
CA CYS A 46 8.53 20.87 -31.79
C CYS A 46 7.31 20.98 -32.72
N SER A 47 7.44 21.78 -33.79
CA SER A 47 6.49 21.78 -34.90
C SER A 47 6.37 20.37 -35.48
N LEU A 48 5.14 19.95 -35.78
CA LEU A 48 4.80 18.66 -36.41
C LEU A 48 5.68 18.29 -37.62
N GLU A 49 6.25 19.29 -38.29
CA GLU A 49 7.16 19.22 -39.44
C GLU A 49 8.52 18.53 -39.16
N GLU A 50 9.04 18.55 -37.92
CA GLU A 50 10.34 17.95 -37.58
C GLU A 50 10.24 16.53 -36.98
N SER A 51 9.00 16.07 -36.74
CA SER A 51 8.75 14.78 -36.08
C SER A 51 8.95 13.62 -37.06
N LYS A 52 9.99 12.81 -36.82
CA LYS A 52 10.18 11.57 -37.58
C LYS A 52 9.18 10.53 -37.07
N ALA A 53 8.13 10.28 -37.85
CA ALA A 53 7.07 9.35 -37.47
C ALA A 53 7.63 7.98 -37.02
N ALA A 54 7.31 7.57 -35.80
CA ALA A 54 7.74 6.30 -35.25
C ALA A 54 7.15 5.12 -36.04
N SER A 55 7.89 4.01 -36.10
CA SER A 55 7.40 2.78 -36.74
C SER A 55 6.18 2.23 -35.98
N LYS A 56 5.29 1.52 -36.67
CA LYS A 56 4.12 0.85 -36.07
C LYS A 56 4.44 0.08 -34.78
N ARG A 57 5.53 -0.69 -34.77
CA ARG A 57 5.97 -1.48 -33.59
C ARG A 57 6.27 -0.63 -32.36
N VAL A 58 6.71 0.62 -32.55
CA VAL A 58 7.00 1.57 -31.46
C VAL A 58 5.71 2.19 -30.95
N LEU A 59 4.78 2.51 -31.85
CA LEU A 59 3.44 2.98 -31.48
C LEU A 59 2.69 1.90 -30.69
N ASP A 60 2.63 0.66 -31.20
CA ASP A 60 1.98 -0.46 -30.53
C ASP A 60 2.57 -0.70 -29.11
N ALA A 61 3.89 -0.57 -28.97
CA ALA A 61 4.56 -0.75 -27.68
C ALA A 61 4.34 0.42 -26.72
N ALA A 62 4.26 1.65 -27.23
CA ALA A 62 3.91 2.83 -26.42
C ALA A 62 2.46 2.75 -25.95
N GLU A 63 1.55 2.34 -26.83
CA GLU A 63 0.14 2.12 -26.53
C GLU A 63 -0.01 1.04 -25.45
N TYR A 64 0.68 -0.09 -25.58
CA TYR A 64 0.71 -1.14 -24.54
C TYR A 64 1.19 -0.61 -23.18
N LEU A 65 2.27 0.18 -23.17
CA LEU A 65 2.80 0.78 -21.94
C LEU A 65 1.76 1.71 -21.29
N MET A 66 1.11 2.58 -22.06
CA MET A 66 0.07 3.48 -21.56
C MET A 66 -1.13 2.71 -21.03
N TYR A 67 -1.61 1.68 -21.74
CA TYR A 67 -2.68 0.80 -21.25
C TYR A 67 -2.29 0.10 -19.94
N SER A 68 -1.07 -0.42 -19.85
CA SER A 68 -0.58 -1.06 -18.62
C SER A 68 -0.53 -0.07 -17.46
N LEU A 69 -0.07 1.16 -17.69
CA LEU A 69 0.01 2.22 -16.68
C LEU A 69 -1.39 2.61 -16.19
N PHE A 70 -2.32 2.92 -17.10
CA PHE A 70 -3.68 3.30 -16.73
C PHE A 70 -4.46 2.16 -16.07
N SER A 71 -4.22 0.92 -16.48
CA SER A 71 -4.81 -0.25 -15.81
C SER A 71 -4.33 -0.41 -14.37
N MET A 72 -3.16 0.12 -14.04
CA MET A 72 -2.58 0.07 -12.70
C MET A 72 -3.09 1.20 -11.81
N VAL A 73 -3.14 2.43 -12.35
CA VAL A 73 -3.75 3.59 -11.68
C VAL A 73 -5.26 3.40 -11.49
N GLY A 74 -5.92 2.71 -12.42
CA GLY A 74 -7.35 2.40 -12.38
C GLY A 74 -7.73 1.22 -11.48
N ARG A 75 -6.76 0.47 -10.94
CA ARG A 75 -7.07 -0.48 -9.86
C ARG A 75 -7.48 0.35 -8.66
N SER A 76 -8.72 0.18 -8.20
CA SER A 76 -9.16 0.71 -6.92
C SER A 76 -8.12 0.29 -5.88
N GLY A 77 -7.29 1.24 -5.46
CA GLY A 77 -6.22 0.98 -4.52
C GLY A 77 -6.76 0.26 -3.30
N GLN A 78 -5.94 -0.62 -2.73
CA GLN A 78 -6.09 -0.98 -1.32
C GLN A 78 -6.40 0.32 -0.57
N ALA A 79 -7.58 0.39 0.02
CA ALA A 79 -8.12 1.67 0.44
C ALA A 79 -7.17 2.35 1.42
N ILE A 80 -6.83 3.62 1.15
CA ILE A 80 -5.76 4.42 1.79
C ILE A 80 -5.56 4.01 3.24
N CYS A 81 -4.46 3.32 3.55
CA CYS A 81 -4.18 2.83 4.89
C CYS A 81 -3.38 3.88 5.66
N ASP A 82 -4.07 4.81 6.31
CA ASP A 82 -3.48 5.91 7.10
C ASP A 82 -4.11 6.05 8.49
N GLU A 83 -3.54 6.94 9.31
CA GLU A 83 -3.98 7.22 10.68
C GLU A 83 -5.42 7.76 10.70
N ARG A 84 -5.84 8.52 9.67
CA ARG A 84 -7.21 9.04 9.55
C ARG A 84 -8.21 7.93 9.28
N ARG A 85 -7.86 6.92 8.50
CA ARG A 85 -8.70 5.75 8.27
C ARG A 85 -8.85 4.92 9.55
N LEU A 86 -7.78 4.78 10.33
CA LEU A 86 -7.88 4.14 11.65
C LEU A 86 -8.82 4.92 12.58
N LEU A 87 -8.74 6.25 12.59
CA LEU A 87 -9.69 7.12 13.29
C LEU A 87 -11.13 6.89 12.83
N TYR A 88 -11.38 6.79 11.52
CA TYR A 88 -12.72 6.50 11.01
C TYR A 88 -13.21 5.10 11.40
N MET A 89 -12.30 4.11 11.42
CA MET A 89 -12.64 2.71 11.73
C MET A 89 -12.96 2.47 13.21
N TYR A 90 -12.18 3.06 14.11
CA TYR A 90 -12.30 2.82 15.56
C TYR A 90 -12.93 3.98 16.33
N GLY A 91 -13.05 5.15 15.70
CA GLY A 91 -13.64 6.35 16.26
C GLY A 91 -12.66 7.21 17.08
N PRO A 92 -13.04 8.48 17.35
CA PRO A 92 -12.20 9.45 18.05
C PRO A 92 -11.99 9.15 19.54
N ALA A 93 -12.80 8.25 20.12
CA ALA A 93 -12.62 7.80 21.50
C ALA A 93 -11.45 6.82 21.64
N ALA A 94 -11.10 6.11 20.57
CA ALA A 94 -10.08 5.06 20.56
C ALA A 94 -8.79 5.50 19.86
N ILE A 95 -8.90 6.34 18.82
CA ILE A 95 -7.75 6.79 18.04
C ILE A 95 -7.63 8.30 18.13
N ASP A 96 -6.44 8.76 18.51
CA ASP A 96 -6.05 10.15 18.47
C ASP A 96 -4.90 10.29 17.47
N THR A 97 -5.17 10.92 16.33
CA THR A 97 -4.17 11.09 15.26
C THR A 97 -2.94 11.88 15.72
N THR A 98 -3.01 12.62 16.82
CA THR A 98 -1.88 13.38 17.37
C THR A 98 -0.97 12.55 18.28
N LYS A 99 -1.42 11.38 18.73
CA LYS A 99 -0.67 10.49 19.65
C LYS A 99 0.14 9.41 18.93
N PHE A 100 0.20 9.47 17.60
CA PHE A 100 1.04 8.54 16.86
C PHE A 100 2.53 8.85 17.07
N LEU A 101 3.27 7.84 17.48
CA LEU A 101 4.73 7.86 17.48
C LEU A 101 5.22 7.44 16.10
N HIS A 102 6.01 8.30 15.46
CA HIS A 102 6.56 8.03 14.14
C HIS A 102 8.04 7.63 14.24
N VAL A 103 8.40 6.48 13.69
CA VAL A 103 9.76 5.95 13.70
C VAL A 103 10.17 5.57 12.28
N LEU A 104 11.38 5.95 11.88
CA LEU A 104 11.98 5.51 10.63
C LEU A 104 12.80 4.24 10.88
N VAL A 105 12.36 3.12 10.31
CA VAL A 105 13.00 1.81 10.41
C VAL A 105 13.82 1.57 9.14
N ASN A 106 15.06 1.11 9.29
CA ASN A 106 15.98 0.81 8.18
C ASN A 106 16.24 1.97 7.19
N GLY A 107 15.94 3.21 7.59
CA GLY A 107 16.16 4.41 6.77
C GLY A 107 15.15 4.65 5.65
N ASP A 108 14.25 3.71 5.36
CA ASP A 108 13.30 3.80 4.25
C ASP A 108 11.84 3.54 4.64
N THR A 109 11.59 2.95 5.81
CA THR A 109 10.26 2.50 6.21
C THR A 109 9.75 3.34 7.36
N LEU A 110 8.69 4.13 7.12
CA LEU A 110 8.01 4.88 8.16
C LEU A 110 7.01 3.98 8.89
N LEU A 111 7.16 3.87 10.20
CA LEU A 111 6.24 3.18 11.09
C LEU A 111 5.57 4.20 12.01
N SER A 112 4.26 4.36 11.89
CA SER A 112 3.45 5.14 12.82
C SER A 112 2.81 4.19 13.83
N LEU A 113 3.03 4.40 15.12
CA LEU A 113 2.55 3.54 16.21
C LEU A 113 1.56 4.29 17.08
N HIS A 114 0.45 3.65 17.46
CA HIS A 114 -0.50 4.19 18.43
C HIS A 114 -0.83 3.13 19.46
N GLU A 115 -0.82 3.53 20.74
CA GLU A 115 -1.22 2.69 21.87
C GLU A 115 -2.67 2.22 21.66
N ALA A 116 -2.93 0.92 21.79
CA ALA A 116 -4.24 0.34 21.47
C ALA A 116 -4.72 -0.66 22.53
N SER A 117 -4.04 -0.77 23.68
CA SER A 117 -4.38 -1.75 24.72
C SER A 117 -5.74 -1.45 25.36
N HIS A 118 -6.19 -0.20 25.29
CA HIS A 118 -7.53 0.22 25.73
C HIS A 118 -8.66 -0.26 24.79
N ILE A 119 -8.33 -0.73 23.58
CA ILE A 119 -9.29 -1.26 22.61
C ILE A 119 -9.43 -2.77 22.85
N THR A 120 -10.42 -3.18 23.64
CA THR A 120 -10.61 -4.58 24.09
C THR A 120 -10.67 -5.59 22.95
N ALA A 121 -11.33 -5.24 21.83
CA ALA A 121 -11.39 -6.08 20.64
C ALA A 121 -10.01 -6.37 20.00
N LEU A 122 -9.03 -5.50 20.24
CA LEU A 122 -7.68 -5.60 19.68
C LEU A 122 -6.63 -6.05 20.69
N ALA A 123 -6.84 -5.81 21.99
CA ALA A 123 -5.85 -6.08 23.03
C ALA A 123 -5.90 -7.54 23.51
N ASP A 124 -7.10 -8.11 23.68
CA ASP A 124 -7.29 -9.46 24.21
C ASP A 124 -6.50 -9.70 25.51
N GLY A 125 -6.57 -8.73 26.43
CA GLY A 125 -5.87 -8.76 27.71
C GLY A 125 -4.36 -8.53 27.65
N CYS A 126 -3.77 -8.29 26.47
CA CYS A 126 -2.34 -8.03 26.30
C CYS A 126 -2.08 -6.57 25.90
N PRO A 127 -0.97 -5.96 26.34
CA PRO A 127 -0.53 -4.68 25.81
C PRO A 127 -0.38 -4.75 24.29
N CYS A 128 -0.95 -3.79 23.56
CA CYS A 128 -0.91 -3.79 22.11
C CYS A 128 -0.80 -2.38 21.52
N VAL A 129 -0.27 -2.35 20.30
CA VAL A 129 -0.19 -1.15 19.47
C VAL A 129 -0.83 -1.43 18.12
N ILE A 130 -1.54 -0.45 17.58
CA ILE A 130 -1.82 -0.39 16.15
C ILE A 130 -0.64 0.30 15.48
N TYR A 131 -0.30 -0.17 14.28
CA TYR A 131 0.71 0.47 13.46
C TYR A 131 0.23 0.72 12.04
N VAL A 132 0.75 1.79 11.43
CA VAL A 132 0.71 2.04 9.98
C VAL A 132 2.15 1.98 9.46
N ARG A 133 2.40 1.09 8.51
CA ARG A 133 3.69 0.91 7.85
C ARG A 133 3.62 1.44 6.44
N ARG A 134 4.55 2.35 6.11
CA ARG A 134 4.74 2.89 4.76
C ARG A 134 6.18 2.62 4.34
N SER A 135 6.37 1.96 3.20
CA SER A 135 7.69 1.85 2.60
C SER A 135 7.62 2.19 1.11
N PRO A 136 8.73 2.65 0.51
CA PRO A 136 8.81 2.91 -0.92
C PRO A 136 8.52 1.67 -1.78
N MET A 137 8.75 0.47 -1.24
CA MET A 137 8.70 -0.78 -1.99
C MET A 137 7.41 -1.56 -1.78
N GLN A 138 6.56 -1.17 -0.81
CA GLN A 138 5.34 -1.90 -0.46
C GLN A 138 4.18 -0.95 -0.19
N PRO A 139 2.94 -1.30 -0.58
CA PRO A 139 1.76 -0.51 -0.26
C PRO A 139 1.65 -0.25 1.24
N ALA A 140 1.12 0.92 1.59
CA ALA A 140 0.83 1.24 2.98
C ALA A 140 -0.08 0.16 3.59
N SER A 141 0.28 -0.32 4.77
CA SER A 141 -0.45 -1.36 5.48
C SER A 141 -0.61 -0.99 6.94
N ALA A 142 -1.73 -1.39 7.55
CA ALA A 142 -1.94 -1.26 8.98
C ALA A 142 -2.09 -2.64 9.61
N GLY A 143 -1.69 -2.74 10.88
CA GLY A 143 -1.80 -3.96 11.64
C GLY A 143 -1.80 -3.71 13.14
N VAL A 144 -1.89 -4.80 13.90
CA VAL A 144 -1.84 -4.78 15.36
C VAL A 144 -0.68 -5.64 15.81
N ALA A 145 0.17 -5.11 16.68
CA ALA A 145 1.20 -5.86 17.37
C ALA A 145 0.81 -6.02 18.85
N ARG A 146 0.83 -7.25 19.36
CA ARG A 146 0.51 -7.57 20.75
C ARG A 146 1.76 -8.09 21.46
N LEU A 147 2.04 -7.57 22.64
CA LEU A 147 3.03 -8.13 23.55
C LEU A 147 2.36 -9.25 24.35
N ARG A 148 2.45 -10.48 23.86
CA ARG A 148 2.00 -11.64 24.62
C ARG A 148 3.10 -12.09 25.59
N PRO A 149 2.74 -12.57 26.80
CA PRO A 149 3.63 -13.42 27.57
C PRO A 149 4.11 -14.58 26.69
N HIS A 150 5.31 -15.08 26.96
CA HIS A 150 5.91 -16.17 26.20
C HIS A 150 4.89 -17.30 25.92
N PRO A 151 4.83 -17.83 24.69
CA PRO A 151 3.90 -18.90 24.36
C PRO A 151 4.15 -20.11 25.29
N GLU A 152 3.09 -20.84 25.62
CA GLU A 152 3.16 -22.10 26.36
C GLU A 152 4.26 -23.00 25.75
N GLY A 153 5.32 -23.28 26.53
CA GLY A 153 6.48 -24.05 26.09
C GLY A 153 7.71 -23.27 25.63
N TYR A 154 7.73 -21.93 25.74
CA TYR A 154 8.94 -21.14 25.44
C TYR A 154 10.10 -21.50 26.38
N ARG A 155 11.16 -22.10 25.81
CA ARG A 155 12.41 -22.42 26.49
C ARG A 155 13.55 -21.61 25.84
N PRO A 156 14.03 -20.53 26.48
CA PRO A 156 15.07 -19.67 25.90
C PRO A 156 16.37 -20.47 25.63
N ASP A 157 16.63 -21.51 26.40
CA ASP A 157 17.82 -22.35 26.29
C ASP A 157 17.79 -23.37 25.13
N GLN A 158 16.66 -23.52 24.44
CA GLN A 158 16.49 -24.46 23.32
C GLN A 158 16.33 -23.75 21.96
N GLN A 159 16.43 -22.42 21.92
CA GLN A 159 16.34 -21.71 20.64
C GLN A 159 17.63 -21.93 19.82
N PRO A 160 17.53 -22.42 18.57
CA PRO A 160 18.67 -22.34 17.65
C PRO A 160 19.07 -20.87 17.47
N PRO A 161 20.35 -20.57 17.20
CA PRO A 161 20.83 -19.21 17.02
C PRO A 161 19.95 -18.47 16.01
N PRO A 162 19.60 -17.19 16.25
CA PRO A 162 18.66 -16.47 15.42
C PRO A 162 19.19 -16.41 13.99
N THR A 163 18.53 -17.12 13.08
CA THR A 163 18.68 -16.88 11.65
C THR A 163 18.20 -15.46 11.34
N PRO A 164 18.90 -14.72 10.47
CA PRO A 164 18.55 -13.34 10.17
C PRO A 164 17.10 -13.25 9.68
N MET A 165 16.31 -12.53 10.49
CA MET A 165 14.89 -12.19 10.39
C MET A 165 14.13 -12.69 9.15
N THR A 166 13.44 -13.83 9.29
CA THR A 166 12.21 -14.10 8.54
C THR A 166 11.05 -13.62 9.42
N SER A 167 10.57 -12.41 9.17
CA SER A 167 9.39 -11.87 9.85
C SER A 167 8.14 -12.61 9.37
N THR A 168 7.67 -13.59 10.14
CA THR A 168 6.36 -14.22 9.92
C THR A 168 5.29 -13.25 10.39
N PHE A 169 4.80 -12.39 9.49
CA PHE A 169 3.60 -11.59 9.73
C PHE A 169 2.38 -12.46 9.41
N GLU A 170 1.65 -12.89 10.45
CA GLU A 170 0.35 -13.51 10.24
C GLU A 170 -0.59 -12.47 9.61
N ASN A 171 -0.97 -12.74 8.36
CA ASN A 171 -1.91 -11.93 7.60
C ASN A 171 -3.31 -12.27 8.12
N VAL A 172 -3.82 -11.52 9.09
CA VAL A 172 -5.21 -11.67 9.58
C VAL A 172 -6.16 -11.14 8.49
N LYS A 173 -6.47 -12.01 7.52
CA LYS A 173 -7.38 -11.76 6.41
C LYS A 173 -8.72 -12.50 6.54
N LYS A 174 -8.98 -13.10 7.70
CA LYS A 174 -10.27 -13.67 8.11
C LYS A 174 -10.56 -13.02 9.45
N ASP A 175 -11.33 -11.93 9.52
CA ASP A 175 -12.74 -12.04 9.92
C ASP A 175 -13.59 -10.82 9.50
N LEU A 176 -13.19 -10.09 8.46
CA LEU A 176 -13.95 -8.92 7.99
C LEU A 176 -14.94 -9.24 6.86
N VAL A 177 -15.63 -10.39 6.94
CA VAL A 177 -16.80 -10.71 6.10
C VAL A 177 -17.82 -11.48 6.92
N SER A 178 -18.40 -10.86 7.96
CA SER A 178 -19.74 -11.23 8.45
C SER A 178 -20.24 -10.23 9.50
N LEU A 179 -20.60 -9.03 9.07
CA LEU A 179 -21.55 -8.20 9.81
C LEU A 179 -22.59 -7.70 8.80
N LYS A 180 -23.64 -8.52 8.58
CA LYS A 180 -24.86 -8.07 7.93
C LYS A 180 -25.64 -7.19 8.92
N PRO A 181 -26.26 -6.09 8.46
CA PRO A 181 -27.10 -5.25 9.30
C PRO A 181 -28.53 -5.80 9.27
N SER A 182 -29.00 -6.41 10.35
CA SER A 182 -30.43 -6.62 10.64
C SER A 182 -30.56 -7.01 12.10
N ASP A 183 -31.10 -6.08 12.89
CA ASP A 183 -31.95 -6.28 14.07
C ASP A 183 -31.77 -5.10 15.02
N ALA A 184 -32.32 -3.96 14.60
CA ALA A 184 -32.71 -2.89 15.49
C ALA A 184 -34.15 -2.52 15.15
N VAL A 185 -34.95 -2.27 16.20
CA VAL A 185 -36.39 -1.88 16.24
C VAL A 185 -37.34 -3.10 16.25
N SER A 186 -38.11 -3.42 17.29
CA SER A 186 -38.58 -2.66 18.46
C SER A 186 -39.04 -3.58 19.60
N MET A 187 -38.67 -3.22 20.83
CA MET A 187 -39.49 -3.46 22.01
C MET A 187 -40.51 -2.33 22.13
N VAL A 188 -41.78 -2.68 22.38
CA VAL A 188 -42.83 -1.96 23.15
C VAL A 188 -44.08 -2.84 22.97
N SER A 189 -44.61 -3.50 24.00
CA SER A 189 -45.46 -2.86 25.00
C SER A 189 -45.67 -3.78 26.21
N SER A 190 -45.72 -3.17 27.38
CA SER A 190 -45.94 -3.73 28.70
C SER A 190 -47.42 -3.98 29.02
N SER A 191 -47.67 -4.94 29.92
CA SER A 191 -48.63 -4.88 31.04
C SER A 191 -50.11 -4.55 30.77
N THR A 192 -50.99 -5.55 30.86
CA THR A 192 -51.92 -5.75 31.99
C THR A 192 -52.50 -7.15 31.95
#